data_AF-A0A955WUI8-F1
#
_entry.id   AF-A0A955WUI8-F1
#
_cell.length_a   1.000
_cell.length_b   1.000
_cell.length_c   1.000
_cell.angle_alpha   90.00
_cell.angle_beta   90.00
_cell.angle_gamma   90.00
#
_symmetry.space_group_name_H-M   'P 1'
#
loop_
_entity.id
_entity.type
_entity.pdbx_description
1 polymer ?
#
loop_
_entity_poly.entity_id
_entity_poly.type
_entity_poly.pdbx_seq_one_letter_code
_entity_poly.pdbx_strand_id
1 'polypeptide(L)' 'LLPLEAVERAHIRRVMAAVSGNKSMAAQVLGVDRSTLYRKLEKLADGDDDLF' A
#
# COMPACT_ATOMS: atom_id res chain seq x y z
N LEU A 1 -8.60 -11.67 -15.89
CA LEU A 1 -8.91 -10.77 -14.75
C LEU A 1 -7.83 -10.97 -13.69
N LEU A 2 -7.35 -9.89 -13.06
CA LEU A 2 -6.35 -9.99 -11.99
C LEU A 2 -7.02 -10.33 -10.65
N PRO A 3 -6.34 -11.05 -9.74
CA PRO A 3 -6.81 -11.22 -8.38
C PRO A 3 -6.99 -9.87 -7.69
N LEU A 4 -8.02 -9.74 -6.85
CA LEU A 4 -8.29 -8.51 -6.09
C LEU A 4 -7.05 -8.06 -5.30
N GLU A 5 -6.33 -9.01 -4.72
CA GLU A 5 -5.10 -8.76 -3.98
C GLU A 5 -4.00 -8.12 -4.83
N ALA A 6 -3.85 -8.54 -6.10
CA ALA A 6 -2.87 -7.95 -7.01
C ALA A 6 -3.25 -6.52 -7.40
N VAL A 7 -4.55 -6.26 -7.60
CA VAL A 7 -5.06 -4.91 -7.87
C VAL A 7 -4.84 -4.00 -6.67
N GLU A 8 -5.14 -4.49 -5.46
CA GLU A 8 -4.94 -3.76 -4.22
C GLU A 8 -3.46 -3.40 -4.01
N ARG A 9 -2.54 -4.38 -4.15
CA ARG A 9 -1.10 -4.13 -4.06
C ARG A 9 -0.64 -3.04 -5.03
N ALA A 10 -1.02 -3.14 -6.31
CA ALA A 10 -0.65 -2.17 -7.32
C ALA A 10 -1.19 -0.77 -6.99
N HIS A 11 -2.41 -0.69 -6.45
CA HIS A 11 -3.00 0.58 -6.05
C HIS A 11 -2.26 1.22 -4.86
N ILE A 12 -1.96 0.44 -3.82
CA ILE A 12 -1.21 0.91 -2.65
C ILE A 12 0.15 1.45 -3.06
N ARG A 13 0.90 0.73 -3.91
CA ARG A 13 2.21 1.20 -4.41
C ARG A 13 2.10 2.53 -5.16
N ARG A 14 1.10 2.67 -6.05
CA ARG A 14 0.88 3.93 -6.80
C ARG A 14 0.57 5.09 -5.87
N VAL A 15 -0.28 4.89 -4.87
CA VAL A 15 -0.62 5.95 -3.91
C VAL A 15 0.61 6.32 -3.09
N MET A 16 1.36 5.34 -2.56
CA MET A 16 2.58 5.58 -1.80
C MET A 16 3.62 6.35 -2.60
N ALA A 17 3.81 6.04 -3.88
CA ALA A 17 4.68 6.81 -4.77
C ALA A 17 4.17 8.23 -5.01
N ALA A 18 2.86 8.39 -5.26
CA ALA A 18 2.24 9.69 -5.51
C ALA A 18 2.30 10.65 -4.32
N VAL A 19 2.31 10.12 -3.08
CA VAL A 19 2.44 10.91 -1.85
C VAL A 19 3.86 10.90 -1.26
N SER A 20 4.86 10.49 -2.05
CA SER A 20 6.27 10.45 -1.64
C SER A 20 6.51 9.72 -0.31
N GLY A 21 5.82 8.59 -0.10
CA GLY A 21 5.95 7.76 1.09
C GLY A 21 5.21 8.27 2.35
N ASN A 22 4.44 9.36 2.25
CA ASN A 22 3.64 9.87 3.36
C ASN A 22 2.46 8.93 3.69
N LYS A 23 2.66 8.09 4.70
CA LYS A 23 1.70 7.04 5.11
C LYS A 23 0.36 7.61 5.60
N SER A 24 0.35 8.77 6.26
CA SER A 24 -0.91 9.41 6.69
C SER A 24 -1.73 9.87 5.49
N MET A 25 -1.10 10.51 4.51
CA MET A 25 -1.79 10.93 3.28
C MET A 25 -2.22 9.72 2.44
N ALA A 26 -1.38 8.69 2.33
CA ALA A 26 -1.72 7.46 1.62
C ALA A 26 -2.96 6.79 2.22
N ALA A 27 -3.05 6.70 3.55
CA ALA A 27 -4.21 6.13 4.23
C ALA A 27 -5.50 6.93 3.93
N GLN A 28 -5.41 8.26 3.92
CA GLN A 28 -6.54 9.13 3.56
C GLN A 28 -6.99 8.91 2.11
N VAL A 29 -6.05 8.86 1.16
CA VAL A 29 -6.36 8.63 -0.27
C VAL A 29 -6.95 7.24 -0.50
N LEU A 30 -6.43 6.23 0.19
CA LEU A 30 -6.93 4.85 0.11
C LEU A 30 -8.25 4.64 0.87
N GLY A 31 -8.71 5.61 1.67
CA GLY A 31 -9.93 5.51 2.45
C GLY A 31 -9.86 4.48 3.57
N VAL A 32 -8.66 4.24 4.12
CA VAL A 32 -8.42 3.28 5.21
C VAL A 32 -7.82 3.96 6.42
N ASP A 33 -7.95 3.32 7.58
CA ASP A 33 -7.19 3.72 8.75
C ASP A 33 -5.68 3.42 8.58
N ARG A 34 -4.86 4.15 9.33
CA ARG A 34 -3.39 3.99 9.26
C ARG A 34 -2.95 2.58 9.63
N SER A 35 -3.54 1.96 10.66
CA SER A 35 -3.20 0.59 11.09
C SER A 35 -3.45 -0.46 10.00
N THR A 36 -4.51 -0.29 9.22
CA THR A 36 -4.83 -1.12 8.07
C THR A 36 -3.82 -0.93 6.95
N LEU A 37 -3.41 0.31 6.67
CA LEU A 37 -2.33 0.57 5.71
C LEU A 37 -1.01 -0.06 6.18
N TYR A 38 -0.62 0.08 7.45
CA TYR A 38 0.59 -0.53 7.99
C TYR A 38 0.59 -2.06 7.81
N ARG A 39 -0.48 -2.75 8.23
CA ARG A 39 -0.61 -4.20 8.05
C ARG A 39 -0.56 -4.63 6.58
N LYS A 40 -1.11 -3.81 5.66
CA LYS A 40 -1.03 -4.08 4.21
C LYS A 40 0.39 -3.87 3.68
N LEU A 41 1.11 -2.86 4.18
CA LEU A 41 2.52 -2.61 3.84
C LEU A 41 3.44 -3.70 4.40
N GLU A 42 3.21 -4.20 5.61
CA GLU A 42 3.94 -5.35 6.18
C GLU A 42 3.77 -6.59 5.31
N LYS A 43 2.52 -6.94 4.96
CA LYS A 43 2.23 -8.06 4.04
C LYS A 43 2.84 -7.89 2.65
N LEU A 44 3.04 -6.64 2.21
CA LEU A 44 3.71 -6.32 0.96
C LEU A 44 5.22 -6.52 1.07
N ALA A 45 5.83 -6.06 2.17
CA ALA A 45 7.25 -6.20 2.43
C ALA A 45 7.67 -7.66 2.65
N ASP A 46 6.83 -8.46 3.30
CA ASP A 46 7.08 -9.90 3.52
C ASP A 46 7.02 -10.75 2.23
N GLY A 47 6.55 -10.17 1.11
CA GLY A 47 6.42 -10.86 -0.18
C GLY A 47 7.15 -10.22 -1.35
N ASP A 48 7.66 -8.99 -1.18
CA ASP A 48 8.46 -8.24 -2.15
C ASP A 48 9.71 -7.71 -1.38
N ASP A 49 10.81 -8.47 -1.36
CA ASP A 49 12.10 -8.17 -0.67
C ASP A 49 12.79 -6.86 -1.13
N ASP A 50 12.21 -6.11 -2.06
CA ASP A 50 12.79 -4.92 -2.70
C ASP A 50 12.11 -3.59 -2.28
N LEU A 51 11.73 -3.46 -1.01
CA LEU A 51 10.99 -2.29 -0.53
C LEU A 51 11.73 -1.48 0.54
N PHE A 52 13.01 -1.15 0.34
CA PHE A 52 13.63 0.14 0.73
C PHE A 52 14.94 0.40 -0.03
#